data_AF-C5Z1H9-F1
#
_entry.id   AF-C5Z1H9-F1
#
_cell.length_a   1.000
_cell.length_b   1.000
_cell.length_c   1.000
_cell.angle_alpha   90.00
_cell.angle_beta   90.00
_cell.angle_gamma   90.00
#
_symmetry.space_group_name_H-M   'P 1'
#
loop_
_entity.id
_entity.type
_entity.pdbx_description
1 polymer ?
#
loop_
_entity_poly.entity_id
_entity_poly.type
_entity_poly.pdbx_seq_one_letter_code
_entity_poly.pdbx_strand_id
1 'polypeptide(L)'
;MATLKDHGAVVAMVAVIFLAAAALSSHASATAVDEPAKYKPTAPAPSPASHSSPPPPRVVQPVIVVQGLIYCKSCKLKGYNSGMDASPLPNATASLVCYGDEDSKFRVLNQTSTATDKNGYFLVMVYDVDMFDRHSCRLYLRSSPTPLCAAPFVPSNPKLGLTLVRDRKATAPRGARGIFHPKTALMYAPATAGKCPPY
;
A
#
# COMPACT_ATOMS: atom_id res chain seq x y z
N MET A 1 -26.89 -25.72 -28.43
CA MET A 1 -26.98 -25.78 -26.95
C MET A 1 -26.73 -24.38 -26.42
N ALA A 2 -27.61 -23.93 -25.53
CA ALA A 2 -27.92 -22.53 -25.27
C ALA A 2 -26.83 -21.75 -24.52
N THR A 3 -26.75 -20.47 -24.87
CA THR A 3 -26.15 -19.38 -24.10
C THR A 3 -27.02 -19.06 -22.89
N LEU A 4 -26.43 -18.74 -21.73
CA LEU A 4 -27.14 -18.00 -20.68
C LEU A 4 -26.17 -17.05 -19.96
N LYS A 5 -26.52 -15.77 -20.06
CA LYS A 5 -25.93 -14.60 -19.43
C LYS A 5 -27.06 -13.95 -18.63
N ASP A 6 -26.82 -13.68 -17.35
CA ASP A 6 -27.36 -12.55 -16.56
C ASP A 6 -26.93 -12.75 -15.09
N HIS A 7 -26.13 -11.86 -14.50
CA HIS A 7 -26.50 -10.55 -13.93
C HIS A 7 -27.45 -10.66 -12.72
N GLY A 8 -26.87 -10.67 -11.53
CA GLY A 8 -27.58 -10.54 -10.25
C GLY A 8 -26.79 -9.67 -9.28
N ALA A 9 -27.00 -8.36 -9.35
CA ALA A 9 -26.55 -7.41 -8.34
C ALA A 9 -27.54 -7.47 -7.16
N VAL A 10 -27.04 -7.76 -5.95
CA VAL A 10 -27.86 -7.74 -4.73
C VAL A 10 -27.63 -6.40 -4.02
N VAL A 11 -28.76 -5.74 -3.78
CA VAL A 11 -28.96 -4.39 -3.26
C VAL A 11 -28.43 -4.26 -1.82
N ALA A 12 -27.68 -3.18 -1.59
CA ALA A 12 -27.23 -2.78 -0.25
C ALA A 12 -28.40 -2.21 0.56
N MET A 13 -28.72 -2.82 1.69
CA MET A 13 -29.65 -2.30 2.69
C MET A 13 -28.90 -1.34 3.63
N VAL A 14 -29.25 -0.06 3.58
CA VAL A 14 -28.81 0.98 4.53
C VAL A 14 -29.82 1.01 5.67
N ALA A 15 -29.41 0.58 6.87
CA ALA A 15 -30.21 0.73 8.08
C ALA A 15 -29.68 1.92 8.90
N VAL A 16 -30.47 3.00 8.93
CA VAL A 16 -30.26 4.17 9.77
C VAL A 16 -30.94 3.90 11.12
N ILE A 17 -30.17 3.87 12.21
CA ILE A 17 -30.70 3.77 13.57
C ILE A 17 -30.40 5.07 14.30
N PHE A 18 -31.43 5.91 14.43
CA PHE A 18 -31.50 7.00 15.42
C PHE A 18 -32.43 6.53 16.54
N LEU A 19 -31.97 6.53 17.79
CA LEU A 19 -32.86 6.54 18.96
C LEU A 19 -32.25 7.42 20.07
N ALA A 20 -33.13 8.25 20.62
CA ALA A 20 -32.84 9.41 21.44
C ALA A 20 -33.13 9.18 22.94
N ALA A 21 -32.49 10.04 23.75
CA ALA A 21 -32.93 10.67 25.01
C ALA A 21 -33.33 9.82 26.25
N ALA A 22 -32.48 9.95 27.26
CA ALA A 22 -32.71 10.45 28.63
C ALA A 22 -33.99 10.07 29.42
N ALA A 23 -33.76 9.57 30.65
CA ALA A 23 -34.59 9.87 31.82
C ALA A 23 -33.73 9.78 33.11
N LEU A 24 -33.64 10.90 33.84
CA LEU A 24 -33.21 10.96 35.25
C LEU A 24 -34.45 10.90 36.16
N SER A 25 -34.34 10.20 37.29
CA SER A 25 -35.18 10.38 38.48
C SER A 25 -34.41 9.82 39.70
N SER A 26 -33.84 10.67 40.57
CA SER A 26 -34.47 11.34 41.73
C SER A 26 -34.80 10.38 42.87
N HIS A 27 -34.08 10.45 43.99
CA HIS A 27 -34.61 10.19 45.34
C HIS A 27 -34.13 11.28 46.30
N ALA A 28 -35.03 11.67 47.18
CA ALA A 28 -35.07 12.90 47.94
C ALA A 28 -34.45 12.80 49.36
N SER A 29 -33.95 13.96 49.78
CA SER A 29 -33.92 14.62 51.09
C SER A 29 -34.19 13.84 52.40
N ALA A 30 -33.31 14.08 53.38
CA ALA A 30 -33.72 14.36 54.77
C ALA A 30 -32.66 15.22 55.49
N THR A 31 -33.13 16.34 56.05
CA THR A 31 -32.51 17.22 57.07
C THR A 31 -32.37 16.44 58.40
N ALA A 32 -31.53 16.74 59.40
CA ALA A 32 -31.20 18.00 60.05
C ALA A 32 -30.13 17.77 61.16
N VAL A 33 -29.75 18.88 61.81
CA VAL A 33 -29.20 19.07 63.17
C VAL A 33 -27.68 19.26 63.29
N ASP A 34 -27.37 20.45 63.81
CA ASP A 34 -26.07 21.05 64.15
C ASP A 34 -25.77 20.78 65.64
N GLU A 35 -24.58 20.25 66.00
CA GLU A 35 -23.79 20.53 67.24
C GLU A 35 -22.52 19.61 67.35
N PRO A 36 -21.55 19.87 68.25
CA PRO A 36 -20.39 20.74 68.09
C PRO A 36 -19.06 19.97 67.84
N ALA A 37 -18.02 20.74 67.51
CA ALA A 37 -16.69 20.31 67.08
C ALA A 37 -16.02 19.22 67.94
N LYS A 38 -15.61 18.13 67.29
CA LYS A 38 -14.70 17.11 67.84
C LYS A 38 -13.51 16.91 66.88
N TYR A 39 -12.33 17.26 67.36
CA TYR A 39 -11.04 17.25 66.64
C TYR A 39 -10.76 15.88 65.99
N LYS A 40 -10.57 15.86 64.67
CA LYS A 40 -10.18 14.65 63.91
C LYS A 40 -8.74 14.83 63.39
N PRO A 41 -7.81 13.91 63.64
CA PRO A 41 -6.42 14.04 63.21
C PRO A 41 -6.30 14.17 61.69
N THR A 42 -5.45 15.10 61.24
CA THR A 42 -5.11 15.33 59.83
C THR A 42 -4.65 14.02 59.17
N ALA A 43 -5.30 13.63 58.06
CA ALA A 43 -4.88 12.49 57.27
C ALA A 43 -3.47 12.71 56.68
N PRO A 44 -2.63 11.67 56.56
CA PRO A 44 -1.31 11.82 55.93
C PRO A 44 -1.48 12.25 54.46
N ALA A 45 -0.59 13.11 53.98
CA ALA A 45 -0.58 13.56 52.59
C ALA A 45 -0.58 12.35 51.62
N PRO A 46 -1.31 12.43 50.49
CA PRO A 46 -1.30 11.34 49.51
C PRO A 46 0.11 11.17 48.96
N SER A 47 0.57 9.92 48.91
CA SER A 47 1.87 9.55 48.32
C SER A 47 2.02 10.10 46.89
N PRO A 48 3.24 10.43 46.45
CA PRO A 48 3.48 10.93 45.10
C PRO A 48 3.01 9.88 44.09
N ALA A 49 2.32 10.32 43.04
CA ALA A 49 1.83 9.47 41.97
C ALA A 49 2.97 8.57 41.45
N SER A 50 2.68 7.26 41.42
CA SER A 50 3.55 6.22 40.86
C SER A 50 4.08 6.65 39.51
N HIS A 51 5.40 6.58 39.34
CA HIS A 51 6.06 6.82 38.07
C HIS A 51 5.46 5.90 37.01
N SER A 52 4.78 6.48 36.04
CA SER A 52 4.26 5.77 34.87
C SER A 52 5.46 5.27 34.07
N SER A 53 5.64 3.95 34.05
CA SER A 53 6.65 3.31 33.19
C SER A 53 6.43 3.76 31.73
N PRO A 54 7.51 4.04 30.98
CA PRO A 54 7.39 4.38 29.57
C PRO A 54 6.64 3.27 28.83
N PRO A 55 5.75 3.61 27.88
CA PRO A 55 5.08 2.60 27.08
C PRO A 55 6.12 1.73 26.36
N PRO A 56 5.86 0.41 26.21
CA PRO A 56 6.79 -0.49 25.57
C PRO A 56 7.10 -0.02 24.13
N PRO A 57 8.35 -0.21 23.66
CA PRO A 57 8.73 0.19 22.31
C PRO A 57 7.82 -0.47 21.28
N ARG A 58 7.24 0.31 20.37
CA ARG A 58 6.46 -0.25 19.26
C ARG A 58 7.41 -1.00 18.33
N VAL A 59 7.21 -2.31 18.18
CA VAL A 59 7.94 -3.13 17.19
C VAL A 59 7.50 -2.70 15.80
N VAL A 60 8.41 -2.14 15.02
CA VAL A 60 8.15 -1.78 13.62
C VAL A 60 8.58 -2.96 12.74
N GLN A 61 7.63 -3.52 11.99
CA GLN A 61 7.92 -4.61 11.06
C GLN A 61 8.89 -4.14 9.97
N PRO A 62 9.98 -4.88 9.71
CA PRO A 62 10.90 -4.53 8.63
C PRO A 62 10.22 -4.71 7.27
N VAL A 63 10.54 -3.83 6.33
CA VAL A 63 9.99 -3.87 4.96
C VAL A 63 11.03 -3.49 3.92
N ILE A 64 11.01 -4.13 2.76
CA ILE A 64 11.69 -3.65 1.56
C ILE A 64 10.66 -3.01 0.65
N VAL A 65 10.98 -1.84 0.11
CA VAL A 65 10.11 -1.10 -0.82
C VAL A 65 10.71 -1.16 -2.22
N VAL A 66 9.94 -1.63 -3.19
CA VAL A 66 10.29 -1.56 -4.61
C VAL A 66 9.28 -0.67 -5.31
N GLN A 67 9.76 0.37 -5.99
CA GLN A 67 8.91 1.36 -6.64
C GLN A 67 9.34 1.63 -8.07
N GLY A 68 8.43 2.18 -8.87
CA GLY A 68 8.73 2.58 -10.24
C GLY A 68 7.51 3.08 -10.99
N LEU A 69 7.68 3.23 -12.29
CA LEU A 69 6.65 3.75 -13.19
C LEU A 69 6.45 2.80 -14.37
N ILE A 70 5.21 2.66 -14.82
CA ILE A 70 4.84 2.05 -16.11
C ILE A 70 4.30 3.14 -17.03
N TYR A 71 4.85 3.22 -18.23
CA TYR A 71 4.42 4.15 -19.28
C TYR A 71 3.84 3.43 -20.49
N CYS A 72 3.06 4.18 -21.27
CA CYS A 72 2.68 3.87 -22.63
C CYS A 72 3.46 4.77 -23.59
N LYS A 73 4.31 4.15 -24.42
CA LYS A 73 5.17 4.83 -25.40
C LYS A 73 4.35 5.52 -26.49
N SER A 74 4.77 6.72 -26.87
CA SER A 74 4.27 7.54 -27.99
C SER A 74 2.80 7.97 -27.92
N CYS A 75 2.05 7.53 -26.91
CA CYS A 75 0.73 8.06 -26.62
C CYS A 75 0.84 9.36 -25.83
N LYS A 76 0.17 10.41 -26.31
CA LYS A 76 0.11 11.75 -25.71
C LYS A 76 -1.13 11.91 -24.81
N LEU A 77 -1.20 11.10 -23.77
CA LEU A 77 -2.26 11.09 -22.78
C LEU A 77 -1.95 12.09 -21.65
N LYS A 78 -2.84 12.16 -20.66
CA LYS A 78 -2.59 12.95 -19.44
C LYS A 78 -1.27 12.59 -18.79
N GLY A 79 -0.46 13.61 -18.46
CA GLY A 79 0.85 13.42 -17.85
C GLY A 79 1.97 13.06 -18.83
N TYR A 80 1.74 13.21 -20.15
CA TYR A 80 2.75 13.00 -21.19
C TYR A 80 4.09 13.67 -20.87
N ASN A 81 5.16 12.88 -20.96
CA ASN A 81 6.52 13.32 -20.80
C ASN A 81 7.23 13.32 -22.16
N SER A 82 7.57 14.49 -22.67
CA SER A 82 8.25 14.66 -23.96
C SER A 82 9.66 14.09 -23.99
N GLY A 83 10.37 14.06 -22.86
CA GLY A 83 11.73 13.50 -22.76
C GLY A 83 11.77 11.97 -22.93
N MET A 84 10.68 11.27 -22.59
CA MET A 84 10.53 9.83 -22.83
C MET A 84 9.65 9.52 -24.05
N ASP A 85 9.01 10.54 -24.63
CA ASP A 85 7.89 10.42 -25.57
C ASP A 85 6.92 9.32 -25.12
N ALA A 86 6.36 9.48 -23.91
CA ALA A 86 5.48 8.50 -23.30
C ALA A 86 4.55 9.13 -22.26
N SER A 87 3.38 8.53 -22.02
CA SER A 87 2.46 8.92 -20.95
C SER A 87 2.34 7.84 -19.88
N PRO A 88 2.13 8.19 -18.61
CA PRO A 88 1.93 7.19 -17.57
C PRO A 88 0.73 6.29 -17.87
N LEU A 89 0.86 5.00 -17.58
CA LEU A 89 -0.18 4.02 -17.88
C LEU A 89 -0.84 3.56 -16.57
N PRO A 90 -2.01 4.09 -16.20
CA PRO A 90 -2.69 3.73 -14.96
C PRO A 90 -3.24 2.32 -15.02
N ASN A 91 -3.37 1.63 -13.88
CA ASN A 91 -3.87 0.26 -13.75
C ASN A 91 -3.09 -0.81 -14.54
N ALA A 92 -1.90 -0.49 -15.06
CA ALA A 92 -0.96 -1.50 -15.53
C ALA A 92 -0.31 -2.21 -14.34
N THR A 93 -0.02 -3.50 -14.48
CA THR A 93 0.48 -4.33 -13.39
C THR A 93 1.98 -4.60 -13.56
N ALA A 94 2.75 -4.32 -12.52
CA ALA A 94 4.14 -4.76 -12.37
C ALA A 94 4.18 -6.03 -11.50
N SER A 95 5.13 -6.92 -11.77
CA SER A 95 5.40 -8.09 -10.92
C SER A 95 6.86 -8.09 -10.49
N LEU A 96 7.09 -8.08 -9.17
CA LEU A 96 8.38 -8.37 -8.57
C LEU A 96 8.49 -9.89 -8.40
N VAL A 97 9.53 -10.49 -8.94
CA VAL A 97 9.81 -11.93 -8.80
C VAL A 97 11.21 -12.09 -8.25
N CYS A 98 11.35 -12.79 -7.14
CA CYS A 98 12.63 -13.13 -6.53
C CYS A 98 12.93 -14.61 -6.75
N TYR A 99 14.10 -14.87 -7.32
CA TYR A 99 14.57 -16.21 -7.60
C TYR A 99 15.56 -16.66 -6.52
N GLY A 100 15.59 -17.96 -6.25
CA GLY A 100 16.63 -18.53 -5.41
C GLY A 100 17.95 -18.69 -6.17
N ASP A 101 18.92 -19.26 -5.48
CA ASP A 101 20.26 -19.55 -5.99
C ASP A 101 20.31 -20.83 -6.84
N GLU A 102 21.53 -21.27 -7.17
CA GLU A 102 21.80 -22.48 -7.94
C GLU A 102 21.34 -23.77 -7.23
N ASP A 103 21.43 -23.83 -5.90
CA ASP A 103 20.98 -24.98 -5.10
C ASP A 103 19.47 -25.14 -5.21
N SER A 104 18.75 -24.02 -5.22
CA SER A 104 17.31 -23.99 -5.42
C SER A 104 16.89 -24.21 -6.90
N LYS A 105 17.84 -24.33 -7.82
CA LYS A 105 17.65 -24.36 -9.29
C LYS A 105 16.94 -23.12 -9.82
N PHE A 106 17.24 -21.95 -9.23
CA PHE A 106 16.64 -20.66 -9.59
C PHE A 106 15.11 -20.67 -9.55
N ARG A 107 14.51 -21.45 -8.63
CA ARG A 107 13.06 -21.48 -8.44
C ARG A 107 12.54 -20.11 -7.99
N VAL A 108 11.27 -19.81 -8.28
CA VAL A 108 10.62 -18.61 -7.74
C VAL A 108 10.44 -18.79 -6.23
N LEU A 109 11.02 -17.90 -5.43
CA LEU A 109 10.86 -17.86 -3.97
C LEU A 109 9.67 -16.99 -3.58
N ASN A 110 9.54 -15.83 -4.22
CA ASN A 110 8.45 -14.89 -3.98
C ASN A 110 8.05 -14.21 -5.28
N GLN A 111 6.75 -14.05 -5.49
CA GLN A 111 6.20 -13.23 -6.55
C GLN A 111 5.09 -12.35 -5.99
N THR A 112 5.24 -11.04 -6.14
CA THR A 112 4.23 -10.05 -5.74
C THR A 112 3.92 -9.14 -6.91
N SER A 113 2.64 -8.97 -7.22
CA SER A 113 2.17 -8.08 -8.29
C SER A 113 1.37 -6.92 -7.72
N THR A 114 1.47 -5.77 -8.36
CA THR A 114 0.75 -4.55 -7.96
C THR A 114 0.34 -3.76 -9.18
N ALA A 115 -0.84 -3.13 -9.11
CA ALA A 115 -1.31 -2.21 -10.14
C ALA A 115 -0.76 -0.81 -9.90
N THR A 116 -0.54 -0.10 -10.99
CA THR A 116 -0.12 1.30 -10.97
C THR A 116 -1.30 2.23 -10.65
N ASP A 117 -0.99 3.35 -10.01
CA ASP A 117 -1.93 4.41 -9.73
C ASP A 117 -2.25 5.26 -10.98
N LYS A 118 -3.03 6.34 -10.79
CA LYS A 118 -3.40 7.28 -11.85
C LYS A 118 -2.21 7.95 -12.58
N ASN A 119 -1.03 7.96 -11.97
CA ASN A 119 0.20 8.53 -12.49
C ASN A 119 1.15 7.44 -13.02
N GLY A 120 0.67 6.21 -13.22
CA GLY A 120 1.48 5.09 -13.67
C GLY A 120 2.50 4.62 -12.63
N TYR A 121 2.41 5.07 -11.38
CA TYR A 121 3.34 4.72 -10.31
C TYR A 121 2.90 3.47 -9.58
N PHE A 122 3.84 2.59 -9.25
CA PHE A 122 3.56 1.41 -8.43
C PHE A 122 4.50 1.33 -7.23
N LEU A 123 4.00 0.65 -6.19
CA LEU A 123 4.73 0.33 -4.97
C LEU A 123 4.51 -1.14 -4.63
N VAL A 124 5.60 -1.89 -4.45
CA VAL A 124 5.61 -3.25 -3.90
C VAL A 124 6.29 -3.20 -2.54
N MET A 125 5.61 -3.72 -1.52
CA MET A 125 6.13 -3.86 -0.17
C MET A 125 6.42 -5.35 0.08
N VAL A 126 7.67 -5.67 0.42
CA VAL A 126 8.11 -7.03 0.75
C VAL A 126 8.41 -7.09 2.24
N TYR A 127 7.58 -7.82 2.98
CA TYR A 127 7.71 -7.98 4.43
C TYR A 127 8.59 -9.17 4.82
N ASP A 128 8.65 -10.19 3.97
CA ASP A 128 9.63 -11.27 4.09
C ASP A 128 10.96 -10.80 3.51
N VAL A 129 11.68 -10.03 4.32
CA VAL A 129 12.90 -9.32 3.88
C VAL A 129 14.06 -10.27 3.58
N ASP A 130 14.05 -11.48 4.13
CA ASP A 130 15.10 -12.49 3.93
C ASP A 130 14.97 -13.14 2.54
N MET A 131 13.77 -13.14 1.96
CA MET A 131 13.52 -13.60 0.59
C MET A 131 13.84 -12.55 -0.48
N PHE A 132 14.31 -11.35 -0.09
CA PHE A 132 14.65 -10.28 -1.01
C PHE A 132 16.17 -10.12 -1.17
N ASP A 133 16.64 -10.33 -2.40
CA ASP A 133 17.95 -9.86 -2.86
C ASP A 133 17.79 -9.13 -4.19
N ARG A 134 18.26 -7.87 -4.26
CA ARG A 134 18.21 -7.07 -5.49
C ARG A 134 18.89 -7.72 -6.69
N HIS A 135 19.84 -8.65 -6.46
CA HIS A 135 20.60 -9.33 -7.49
C HIS A 135 19.84 -10.53 -8.08
N SER A 136 19.02 -11.21 -7.27
CA SER A 136 18.17 -12.32 -7.70
C SER A 136 16.73 -11.90 -7.99
N CYS A 137 16.28 -10.74 -7.51
CA CYS A 137 14.96 -10.20 -7.79
C CYS A 137 14.93 -9.39 -9.10
N ARG A 138 13.84 -9.57 -9.84
CA ARG A 138 13.60 -8.98 -11.16
C ARG A 138 12.21 -8.39 -11.21
N LEU A 139 12.08 -7.27 -11.92
CA LEU A 139 10.80 -6.59 -12.11
C LEU A 139 10.29 -6.78 -13.53
N TYR A 140 9.04 -7.20 -13.66
CA TYR A 140 8.40 -7.56 -14.92
C TYR A 140 7.17 -6.71 -15.21
N LEU A 141 6.96 -6.43 -16.50
CA LEU A 141 5.65 -6.05 -17.02
C LEU A 141 4.73 -7.26 -16.96
N ARG A 142 3.61 -7.17 -16.22
CA ARG A 142 2.66 -8.27 -16.07
C ARG A 142 1.46 -8.13 -16.99
N SER A 143 0.79 -6.98 -16.94
CA SER A 143 -0.39 -6.72 -17.79
C SER A 143 -0.58 -5.23 -18.04
N SER A 144 -1.12 -4.92 -19.22
CA SER A 144 -1.67 -3.61 -19.54
C SER A 144 -3.18 -3.62 -19.35
N PRO A 145 -3.81 -2.51 -18.91
CA PRO A 145 -5.26 -2.41 -18.77
C PRO A 145 -5.98 -2.36 -20.13
N THR A 146 -5.25 -2.23 -21.25
CA THR A 146 -5.83 -2.02 -22.57
C THR A 146 -4.98 -2.64 -23.68
N PRO A 147 -5.59 -3.32 -24.68
CA PRO A 147 -4.85 -3.87 -25.81
C PRO A 147 -4.22 -2.77 -26.69
N LEU A 148 -4.73 -1.54 -26.62
CA LEU A 148 -4.20 -0.40 -27.36
C LEU A 148 -2.82 0.04 -26.87
N CYS A 149 -2.34 -0.47 -25.73
CA CYS A 149 -0.97 -0.27 -25.27
C CYS A 149 -0.46 -1.46 -24.45
N ALA A 150 -0.35 -2.62 -25.08
CA ALA A 150 0.00 -3.88 -24.43
C ALA A 150 1.29 -4.54 -24.97
N ALA A 151 1.92 -3.99 -26.01
CA ALA A 151 3.15 -4.55 -26.56
C ALA A 151 4.34 -4.19 -25.65
N PRO A 152 5.12 -5.14 -25.11
CA PRO A 152 6.28 -4.83 -24.27
C PRO A 152 7.30 -3.98 -25.05
N PHE A 153 7.72 -2.86 -24.46
CA PHE A 153 8.72 -1.96 -25.04
C PHE A 153 9.97 -1.89 -24.18
N VAL A 154 9.83 -1.66 -22.88
CA VAL A 154 10.92 -1.72 -21.89
C VAL A 154 10.49 -2.60 -20.71
N PRO A 155 11.14 -3.76 -20.51
CA PRO A 155 12.09 -4.40 -21.43
C PRO A 155 11.37 -4.91 -22.70
N SER A 156 12.04 -4.88 -23.85
CA SER A 156 11.44 -5.34 -25.11
C SER A 156 11.21 -6.85 -25.14
N ASN A 157 12.06 -7.61 -24.43
CA ASN A 157 11.81 -9.02 -24.13
C ASN A 157 11.12 -9.13 -22.76
N PRO A 158 9.82 -9.46 -22.69
CA PRO A 158 9.09 -9.53 -21.43
C PRO A 158 9.56 -10.65 -20.50
N LYS A 159 10.35 -11.62 -20.99
CA LYS A 159 10.96 -12.67 -20.17
C LYS A 159 12.21 -12.19 -19.42
N LEU A 160 12.79 -11.07 -19.84
CA LEU A 160 13.95 -10.48 -19.21
C LEU A 160 13.50 -9.35 -18.27
N GLY A 161 13.30 -9.67 -16.99
CA GLY A 161 12.92 -8.66 -16.00
C GLY A 161 14.05 -7.65 -15.74
N LEU A 162 13.67 -6.44 -15.32
CA LEU A 162 14.61 -5.38 -15.00
C LEU A 162 15.32 -5.66 -13.67
N THR A 163 16.60 -5.31 -13.60
CA THR A 163 17.39 -5.34 -12.36
C THR A 163 17.00 -4.18 -11.45
N LEU A 164 17.09 -4.42 -10.15
CA LEU A 164 16.82 -3.42 -9.13
C LEU A 164 18.10 -2.72 -8.69
N VAL A 165 17.99 -1.41 -8.47
CA VAL A 165 19.02 -0.57 -7.88
C VAL A 165 18.47 0.02 -6.59
N ARG A 166 19.34 0.13 -5.57
CA ARG A 166 18.97 0.77 -4.31
C ARG A 166 18.93 2.28 -4.51
N ASP A 167 17.81 2.91 -4.15
CA ASP A 167 17.73 4.35 -4.04
C ASP A 167 18.49 4.78 -2.78
N ARG A 168 19.62 5.45 -2.97
CA ARG A 168 20.42 6.00 -1.85
C ARG A 168 19.97 7.39 -1.43
N LYS A 169 19.16 8.07 -2.26
CA LYS A 169 18.67 9.43 -2.01
C LYS A 169 17.28 9.43 -1.39
N ALA A 170 16.52 8.36 -1.56
CA ALA A 170 15.19 8.25 -0.97
C ALA A 170 15.23 8.24 0.57
N THR A 171 14.32 9.01 1.16
CA THR A 171 14.07 8.95 2.60
C THR A 171 13.21 7.73 2.88
N ALA A 172 13.78 6.75 3.59
CA ALA A 172 13.10 5.51 3.95
C ALA A 172 12.03 5.76 5.03
N PRO A 173 10.80 5.24 4.88
CA PRO A 173 9.83 5.25 5.98
C PRO A 173 10.38 4.41 7.15
N ARG A 174 9.85 4.64 8.36
CA ARG A 174 10.25 3.82 9.53
C ARG A 174 10.02 2.34 9.23
N GLY A 175 11.00 1.51 9.55
CA GLY A 175 10.96 0.06 9.28
C GLY A 175 11.48 -0.34 7.90
N ALA A 176 11.64 0.59 6.95
CA ALA A 176 12.18 0.23 5.65
C ALA A 176 13.68 -0.09 5.73
N ARG A 177 14.05 -1.31 5.30
CA ARG A 177 15.44 -1.79 5.15
C ARG A 177 16.09 -1.28 3.86
N GLY A 178 15.28 -0.81 2.92
CA GLY A 178 15.74 -0.19 1.68
C GLY A 178 14.61 0.15 0.74
N ILE A 179 14.86 1.16 -0.09
CA ILE A 179 14.02 1.52 -1.24
C ILE A 179 14.79 1.14 -2.50
N PHE A 180 14.13 0.50 -3.44
CA PHE A 180 14.69 0.04 -4.69
C PHE A 180 13.80 0.43 -5.86
N HIS A 181 14.41 0.58 -7.02
CA HIS A 181 13.72 0.88 -8.27
C HIS A 181 14.47 0.25 -9.45
N PRO A 182 13.81 0.02 -10.58
CA PRO A 182 14.51 -0.34 -11.80
C PRO A 182 15.39 0.83 -12.28
N LYS A 183 16.42 0.53 -13.07
CA LYS A 183 17.29 1.56 -13.69
C LYS A 183 16.54 2.51 -14.64
N THR A 184 15.41 2.05 -15.18
CA THR A 184 14.56 2.78 -16.12
C THR A 184 13.11 2.45 -15.82
N ALA A 185 12.19 3.32 -16.24
CA ALA A 185 10.76 3.01 -16.24
C ALA A 185 10.46 1.81 -17.14
N LEU A 186 9.42 1.04 -16.77
CA LEU A 186 8.88 0.01 -17.64
C LEU A 186 7.95 0.67 -18.65
N MET A 187 7.86 0.10 -19.85
CA MET A 187 7.08 0.70 -20.91
C MET A 187 6.37 -0.38 -21.74
N TYR A 188 5.09 -0.16 -21.98
CA TYR A 188 4.39 -0.75 -23.11
C TYR A 188 4.43 0.21 -24.30
N ALA A 189 4.14 -0.29 -25.48
CA ALA A 189 3.87 0.46 -26.68
C ALA A 189 2.51 0.02 -27.27
N PRO A 190 1.91 0.86 -28.14
CA PRO A 190 0.79 0.45 -28.96
C PRO A 190 1.05 -0.84 -29.73
N ALA A 191 0.10 -1.77 -29.69
CA ALA A 191 0.15 -2.98 -30.51
C ALA A 191 0.00 -2.67 -32.01
N THR A 192 -0.61 -1.53 -32.32
CA THR A 192 -0.70 -0.97 -33.68
C THR A 192 -0.21 0.47 -33.63
N ALA A 193 0.73 0.82 -34.52
CA ALA A 193 1.30 2.17 -34.56
C ALA A 193 0.21 3.25 -34.64
N GLY A 194 0.35 4.29 -33.82
CA GLY A 194 -0.57 5.44 -33.79
C GLY A 194 -1.92 5.20 -33.10
N LYS A 195 -2.25 3.98 -32.66
CA LYS A 195 -3.48 3.72 -31.91
C LYS A 195 -3.21 3.85 -30.41
N CYS A 196 -3.83 4.84 -29.78
CA CYS A 196 -3.69 5.08 -28.35
C CYS A 196 -5.01 4.89 -27.61
N PRO A 197 -4.97 4.52 -26.32
CA PRO A 197 -6.15 4.51 -25.47
C PRO A 197 -6.77 5.91 -25.33
N PRO A 198 -8.09 6.05 -25.12
CA PRO A 198 -8.79 7.33 -25.20
C PRO A 198 -8.81 8.16 -23.88
N TYR A 199 -7.84 8.00 -22.99
CA TYR A 199 -7.90 8.55 -21.62
C TYR A 199 -7.18 9.90 -21.44
#